data_AF-A0A1I3FHF6-F1
#
_entry.id   AF-A0A1I3FHF6-F1
#
_cell.length_a   1.000
_cell.length_b   1.000
_cell.length_c   1.000
_cell.angle_alpha   90.00
_cell.angle_beta   90.00
_cell.angle_gamma   90.00
#
_symmetry.space_group_name_H-M   'P 1'
#
loop_
_entity.id
_entity.type
_entity.pdbx_description
1 polymer ?
#
loop_
_entity_poly.entity_id
_entity_poly.type
_entity_poly.pdbx_seq_one_letter_code
_entity_poly.pdbx_strand_id
1 'polypeptide(L)'
;MLSLTLKEGQSINIGSDVKVMFAGAEGGHIKVLIDAPKCIEIVREQKDDTYIPQTKISNSAKEKIGRIYKEERQLNKHKELIEKKKKELRHKKAETPIEV
;
A
#
# COMPACT_ATOMS: atom_id res chain seq x y z
N MET A 1 -10.25 -25.11 15.85
CA MET A 1 -9.50 -23.92 16.31
C MET A 1 -10.15 -23.46 17.61
N LEU A 2 -9.39 -23.36 18.69
CA LEU A 2 -9.88 -22.91 20.00
C LEU A 2 -9.53 -21.43 20.19
N SER A 3 -10.51 -20.59 20.54
CA SER A 3 -10.32 -19.15 20.78
C SER A 3 -10.53 -18.85 22.26
N LEU A 4 -9.55 -18.22 22.89
CA LEU A 4 -9.56 -17.88 24.31
C LEU A 4 -9.11 -16.42 24.48
N THR A 5 -9.66 -15.73 25.48
CA THR A 5 -9.26 -14.38 25.86
C THR A 5 -8.50 -14.45 27.18
N LEU A 6 -7.28 -13.91 27.19
CA LEU A 6 -6.42 -13.91 28.37
C LEU A 6 -6.20 -12.49 28.89
N LYS A 7 -6.14 -12.35 30.21
CA LYS A 7 -5.63 -11.16 30.90
C LYS A 7 -4.14 -11.32 31.21
N GLU A 8 -3.44 -10.22 31.43
CA GLU A 8 -2.03 -10.21 31.83
C GLU A 8 -1.82 -11.09 33.07
N GLY A 9 -0.80 -11.96 33.01
CA GLY A 9 -0.50 -12.96 34.04
C GLY A 9 -1.27 -14.28 33.91
N GLN A 10 -2.27 -14.39 33.03
CA GLN A 10 -2.95 -15.67 32.79
C GLN A 10 -2.13 -16.60 31.90
N SER A 11 -2.34 -17.90 32.08
CA SER A 11 -1.65 -18.93 31.30
C SER A 11 -2.61 -19.99 30.78
N ILE A 12 -2.18 -20.65 29.71
CA ILE A 12 -2.83 -21.81 29.10
C ILE A 12 -1.83 -22.95 29.16
N ASN A 13 -2.29 -24.14 29.53
CA ASN A 13 -1.50 -25.36 29.44
C ASN A 13 -1.89 -26.11 28.17
N ILE A 14 -0.90 -26.57 27.41
CA ILE A 14 -1.07 -27.42 26.23
C ILE A 14 -0.52 -28.79 26.61
N GLY A 15 -1.43 -29.77 26.76
CA GLY A 15 -1.07 -31.06 27.32
C GLY A 15 -0.54 -30.93 28.76
N SER A 16 0.48 -31.71 29.08
CA SER A 16 1.08 -31.75 30.43
C SER A 16 2.39 -30.96 30.55
N ASP A 17 3.08 -30.72 29.43
CA ASP A 17 4.48 -30.30 29.43
C ASP A 17 4.72 -28.89 28.89
N VAL A 18 3.69 -28.25 28.32
CA VAL A 18 3.82 -26.91 27.74
C VAL A 18 2.87 -25.94 28.43
N LYS A 19 3.42 -24.83 28.91
CA LYS A 19 2.66 -23.71 29.47
C LYS A 19 2.98 -22.43 28.72
N VAL A 20 1.93 -21.72 28.31
CA VAL A 20 2.01 -20.44 27.61
C VAL A 20 1.38 -19.37 28.49
N MET A 21 2.17 -18.39 28.92
CA MET A 21 1.72 -17.29 29.79
C MET A 21 1.68 -15.97 29.02
N PHE A 22 0.57 -15.26 29.13
CA PHE A 22 0.43 -13.92 28.57
C PHE A 22 1.04 -12.91 29.53
N ALA A 23 2.24 -12.40 29.19
CA ALA A 23 2.98 -11.49 30.05
C ALA A 23 2.48 -10.05 29.94
N GLY A 24 1.93 -9.67 28.79
CA GLY A 24 1.34 -8.35 28.58
C GLY A 24 1.25 -7.97 27.12
N ALA A 25 0.64 -6.81 26.85
CA ALA A 25 0.64 -6.19 25.54
C ALA A 25 1.23 -4.78 25.61
N GLU A 26 2.19 -4.50 24.72
CA GLU A 26 2.85 -3.19 24.67
C GLU A 26 3.13 -2.80 23.22
N GLY A 27 2.76 -1.57 22.85
CA GLY A 27 3.07 -1.03 21.51
C GLY A 27 2.44 -1.82 20.35
N GLY A 28 1.28 -2.46 20.55
CA GLY A 28 0.64 -3.31 19.53
C GLY A 28 1.28 -4.70 19.38
N HIS A 29 2.28 -5.02 20.20
CA HIS A 29 2.89 -6.34 20.27
C HIS A 29 2.46 -7.06 21.55
N ILE A 30 2.37 -8.39 21.47
CA ILE A 30 2.06 -9.24 22.61
C ILE A 30 3.35 -9.88 23.11
N LYS A 31 3.58 -9.82 24.43
CA LYS A 31 4.66 -10.52 25.11
C LYS A 31 4.11 -11.83 25.68
N VAL A 32 4.73 -12.94 25.30
CA VAL A 32 4.37 -14.29 25.75
C VAL A 32 5.59 -14.97 26.34
N LEU A 33 5.40 -15.70 27.43
CA LEU A 33 6.40 -16.59 28.01
C LEU A 33 5.96 -18.03 27.75
N ILE A 34 6.88 -18.86 27.27
CA ILE A 34 6.62 -20.28 26.98
C ILE A 34 7.57 -21.11 27.83
N ASP A 35 7.01 -21.95 28.67
CA ASP A 35 7.71 -22.98 29.42
C ASP A 35 7.43 -24.33 28.73
N ALA A 36 8.47 -24.96 28.21
CA ALA A 36 8.38 -26.20 27.44
C ALA A 36 9.71 -26.97 27.51
N PRO A 37 9.67 -28.31 27.40
CA PRO A 37 10.88 -29.12 27.34
C PRO A 37 11.68 -28.86 26.06
N LYS A 38 13.01 -29.03 26.14
CA LYS A 38 13.94 -28.77 25.02
C LYS A 38 13.71 -29.64 23.79
N CYS A 39 13.01 -30.77 23.93
CA CYS A 39 12.66 -31.64 22.81
C CYS A 39 11.56 -31.05 21.91
N ILE A 40 10.85 -30.02 22.37
CA ILE A 40 9.84 -29.31 21.59
C ILE A 40 10.48 -28.05 21.02
N GLU A 41 10.48 -27.93 19.69
CA GLU A 41 11.00 -26.76 19.00
C GLU A 41 9.95 -25.64 19.01
N ILE A 42 10.36 -24.43 19.40
CA ILE A 42 9.53 -23.23 19.40
C ILE A 42 10.12 -22.27 18.38
N VAL A 43 9.41 -22.10 17.26
CA VAL A 43 9.83 -21.24 16.16
C VAL A 43 8.89 -20.06 16.01
N ARG A 44 9.45 -18.89 15.67
CA ARG A 44 8.66 -17.74 15.26
C ARG A 44 8.29 -17.91 13.79
N GLU A 45 7.01 -18.08 13.51
CA GLU A 45 6.51 -17.92 12.14
C GLU A 45 6.63 -16.44 11.76
N GLN A 46 7.64 -16.10 10.97
CA GLN A 46 7.62 -14.83 10.26
C GLN A 46 6.65 -15.03 9.10
N LYS A 47 5.53 -14.31 9.12
CA LYS A 47 4.85 -14.04 7.86
C LYS A 47 5.82 -13.21 7.06
N ASP A 48 6.46 -13.85 6.09
CA ASP A 48 7.08 -13.15 4.99
C ASP A 48 5.98 -12.32 4.33
N ASP A 49 5.86 -11.05 4.72
CA ASP A 49 5.29 -10.00 3.87
C ASP A 49 6.26 -9.75 2.70
N THR A 50 6.87 -10.82 2.15
CA THR A 50 7.55 -10.80 0.89
C THR A 50 6.45 -10.54 -0.11
N TYR A 51 6.27 -9.27 -0.44
CA TYR A 51 5.63 -8.79 -1.64
C TYR A 51 5.91 -9.79 -2.75
N ILE A 52 4.93 -10.66 -3.05
CA ILE A 52 4.97 -11.46 -4.25
C ILE A 52 4.72 -10.44 -5.34
N PRO A 53 5.72 -10.03 -6.14
CA PRO A 53 5.44 -9.15 -7.25
C PRO A 53 4.38 -9.86 -8.08
N GLN A 54 3.18 -9.27 -8.15
CA GLN A 54 2.14 -9.74 -9.05
C GLN A 54 2.82 -9.96 -10.40
N THR A 55 2.71 -11.20 -10.90
CA THR A 55 3.25 -11.70 -12.18
C THR A 55 3.80 -10.56 -13.04
N LYS A 56 5.14 -10.46 -13.15
CA LYS A 56 5.83 -9.36 -13.85
C LYS A 56 5.02 -8.98 -15.09
N ILE A 57 4.42 -7.78 -15.08
CA ILE A 57 3.58 -7.27 -16.17
C ILE A 57 4.31 -7.52 -17.49
N SER A 58 3.62 -8.16 -18.45
CA SER A 58 4.22 -8.52 -19.74
C SER A 58 4.80 -7.29 -20.41
N ASN A 59 5.92 -7.44 -21.13
CA ASN A 59 6.58 -6.32 -21.80
C ASN A 59 5.62 -5.58 -22.76
N SER A 60 4.72 -6.32 -23.41
CA SER A 60 3.65 -5.74 -24.24
C SER A 60 2.70 -4.84 -23.46
N ALA A 61 2.31 -5.22 -22.24
CA ALA A 61 1.43 -4.39 -21.41
C ALA A 61 2.14 -3.12 -20.91
N LYS A 62 3.44 -3.20 -20.57
CA LYS A 62 4.24 -2.02 -20.19
C LYS A 62 4.35 -1.01 -21.33
N GLU A 63 4.56 -1.49 -22.55
CA GLU A 63 4.62 -0.62 -23.74
C GLU A 63 3.28 0.07 -24.03
N LYS A 64 2.16 -0.65 -23.90
CA LYS A 64 0.82 -0.08 -24.06
C LYS A 64 0.56 1.04 -23.04
N ILE A 65 0.89 0.78 -21.77
CA ILE A 65 0.78 1.79 -20.70
C ILE A 65 1.64 3.02 -21.04
N GLY A 66 2.88 2.81 -21.47
CA GLY A 66 3.78 3.90 -21.86
C GLY A 66 3.27 4.73 -23.06
N ARG A 67 2.58 4.11 -24.03
CA ARG A 67 1.96 4.83 -25.15
C ARG A 67 0.79 5.69 -24.69
N ILE A 68 -0.11 5.15 -23.88
CA ILE A 68 -1.26 5.89 -23.32
C ILE A 68 -0.78 7.15 -22.59
N TYR A 69 0.22 7.04 -21.72
CA TYR A 69 0.77 8.19 -21.01
C TYR A 69 1.36 9.26 -21.93
N LYS A 70 2.03 8.85 -23.02
CA LYS A 70 2.59 9.80 -24.01
C LYS A 70 1.47 10.52 -24.76
N GLU A 71 0.44 9.80 -25.17
CA GLU A 71 -0.72 10.36 -25.86
C GLU A 71 -1.46 11.38 -24.99
N GLU A 72 -1.76 11.04 -23.72
CA GLU A 72 -2.39 11.98 -22.77
C GLU A 72 -1.53 13.23 -22.56
N ARG A 73 -0.20 13.07 -22.44
CA ARG A 73 0.71 14.21 -22.27
C ARG A 73 0.68 15.16 -23.48
N GLN A 74 0.62 14.62 -24.69
CA GLN A 74 0.53 15.43 -25.91
C GLN A 74 -0.83 16.12 -26.01
N LEU A 75 -1.91 15.41 -25.68
CA LEU A 75 -3.26 15.96 -25.69
C LEU A 75 -3.39 17.13 -24.71
N ASN A 76 -2.82 17.01 -23.51
CA ASN A 76 -2.83 18.08 -22.50
C ASN A 76 -2.03 19.31 -22.96
N LYS A 77 -0.84 19.11 -23.54
CA LYS A 77 -0.07 20.22 -24.14
C LYS A 77 -0.85 20.93 -25.26
N HIS A 78 -1.53 20.16 -26.11
CA HIS A 78 -2.31 20.72 -27.19
C HIS A 78 -3.51 21.54 -26.67
N LYS A 79 -4.19 21.05 -25.64
CA LYS A 79 -5.27 21.78 -24.95
C LYS A 79 -4.77 23.10 -24.36
N GLU A 80 -3.64 23.10 -23.65
CA GLU A 80 -3.03 24.31 -23.09
C GLU A 80 -2.67 25.34 -24.18
N LEU A 81 -2.14 24.89 -25.32
CA LEU A 81 -1.82 25.77 -26.45
C LEU A 81 -3.07 26.40 -27.06
N ILE A 82 -4.15 25.63 -27.21
CA ILE A 82 -5.44 26.15 -27.68
C ILE A 82 -5.96 27.21 -26.71
N GLU A 83 -5.87 26.96 -25.42
CA GLU A 83 -6.36 27.87 -24.38
C GLU A 83 -5.57 29.19 -24.37
N LYS A 84 -4.24 29.13 -24.49
CA LYS A 84 -3.38 30.32 -24.64
C LYS A 84 -3.76 31.13 -25.88
N LYS A 85 -3.89 30.48 -27.05
CA LYS A 85 -4.31 31.16 -28.29
C LYS A 85 -5.69 31.82 -28.15
N LYS A 86 -6.65 31.14 -27.52
CA LYS A 86 -7.99 31.73 -27.26
C LYS A 86 -7.91 32.96 -26.37
N LYS A 87 -7.03 32.95 -25.35
CA LYS A 87 -6.82 34.10 -24.46
C LYS A 87 -6.17 35.27 -25.21
N GLU A 88 -5.14 35.02 -26.01
CA GLU A 88 -4.50 36.03 -26.87
C GLU A 88 -5.48 36.65 -27.86
N LEU A 89 -6.35 35.84 -28.49
CA LEU A 89 -7.37 36.33 -29.41
C LEU A 89 -8.41 37.21 -28.71
N ARG A 90 -8.77 36.88 -27.47
CA ARG A 90 -9.67 37.71 -26.63
C ARG A 90 -9.04 39.06 -26.27
N HIS A 91 -7.74 39.09 -25.98
CA HIS A 91 -7.02 40.34 -25.71
C HIS A 91 -6.93 41.22 -26.96
N LYS A 92 -6.58 40.65 -28.13
CA LYS A 92 -6.53 41.41 -29.39
C LYS A 92 -7.88 41.99 -29.83
N LYS A 93 -8.98 41.28 -29.57
CA LYS A 93 -10.34 41.74 -29.93
C LYS A 93 -10.87 42.83 -28.98
N ALA A 94 -10.27 43.00 -27.80
CA ALA A 94 -10.57 44.08 -26.88
C ALA A 94 -9.79 45.37 -27.21
N GLU A 95 -8.70 45.27 -27.98
CA GLU A 95 -7.82 46.38 -28.36
C GLU A 95 -8.15 47.01 -29.72
N THR A 96 -9.04 46.42 -30.52
CA THR A 96 -9.54 47.06 -31.75
C THR A 96 -10.61 48.12 -31.40
N PRO A 97 -10.38 49.42 -31.64
CA PRO A 97 -11.38 50.45 -31.44
C PRO A 97 -12.52 50.25 -32.44
N ILE A 98 -13.76 50.43 -31.98
CA ILE A 98 -14.92 50.53 -32.86
C ILE A 98 -14.80 51.88 -33.56
N GLU A 99 -14.44 51.90 -34.84
CA GLU A 99 -14.57 53.09 -35.67
C GLU A 99 -16.07 53.35 -35.90
N VAL A 100 -16.59 54.43 -35.31
CA VAL A 100 -17.88 55.07 -35.63
C VAL A 100 -17.64 56.55 -35.80
#